data_AF-A0A368FUT4-F1
#
_entry.id   AF-A0A368FUT4-F1
#
_cell.length_a   1.000
_cell.length_b   1.000
_cell.length_c   1.000
_cell.angle_alpha   90.00
_cell.angle_beta   90.00
_cell.angle_gamma   90.00
#
_symmetry.space_group_name_H-M   'P 1'
#
loop_
_entity.id
_entity.type
_entity.pdbx_description
1 polymer ?
#
loop_
_entity_poly.entity_id
_entity_poly.type
_entity_poly.pdbx_seq_one_letter_code
_entity_poly.pdbx_strand_id
1 'polypeptide(L)'
;MDQLMTITDKRKNSFFVKEYECELEAAADEIARGCGIDEVNERRLSQTGENLYVFSGGGRGIREVIQKAIDAWWNEIFTQGINRKVLFTKYIAKSPSTPLEFIQMAWATTNKIGCARMKCSGKQFFVCKYEPEGRILNKPIYRFGDPCSLCQKCDEKLGLCLAQNKDN
;
A
#
# COMPACT_ATOMS: atom_id res chain seq x y z
N MET A 1 1.94 -12.91 -26.27
CA MET A 1 2.20 -11.55 -25.77
C MET A 1 0.84 -11.00 -25.41
N ASP A 2 0.43 -11.15 -24.15
CA ASP A 2 -0.77 -10.55 -23.52
C ASP A 2 -1.24 -11.40 -22.33
N GLN A 3 -0.73 -11.11 -21.12
CA GLN A 3 -1.30 -11.62 -19.87
C GLN A 3 -1.02 -10.64 -18.72
N LEU A 4 -1.34 -9.36 -18.88
CA LEU A 4 -1.52 -8.45 -17.75
C LEU A 4 -2.97 -8.56 -17.27
N MET A 5 -3.18 -8.96 -16.01
CA MET A 5 -4.50 -8.96 -15.38
C MET A 5 -4.92 -7.50 -15.11
N THR A 6 -5.91 -7.00 -15.84
CA THR A 6 -6.65 -5.79 -15.46
C THR A 6 -7.61 -6.12 -14.31
N ILE A 7 -7.82 -5.16 -13.39
CA ILE A 7 -8.71 -5.27 -12.22
C ILE A 7 -10.19 -5.28 -12.65
N THR A 8 -10.58 -6.23 -13.50
CA THR A 8 -11.98 -6.63 -13.75
C THR A 8 -12.28 -8.00 -13.14
N ASP A 9 -11.29 -8.56 -12.47
CA ASP A 9 -11.33 -9.87 -11.90
C ASP A 9 -12.16 -9.90 -10.61
N LYS A 10 -13.33 -10.54 -10.69
CA LYS A 10 -14.27 -10.75 -9.58
C LYS A 10 -13.68 -11.58 -8.41
N ARG A 11 -12.42 -12.01 -8.50
CA ARG A 11 -11.66 -12.74 -7.46
C ARG A 11 -11.13 -11.82 -6.33
N LYS A 12 -11.98 -10.96 -5.76
CA LYS A 12 -11.61 -10.16 -4.58
C LYS A 12 -11.79 -11.02 -3.34
N ASN A 13 -10.68 -11.45 -2.76
CA ASN A 13 -10.65 -12.20 -1.50
C ASN A 13 -10.85 -11.29 -0.28
N SER A 14 -10.84 -11.89 0.90
CA SER A 14 -10.93 -11.27 2.23
C SER A 14 -9.79 -10.29 2.53
N PHE A 15 -9.93 -9.03 2.13
CA PHE A 15 -9.07 -7.91 2.56
C PHE A 15 -9.64 -7.29 3.84
N PHE A 16 -8.79 -6.85 4.76
CA PHE A 16 -9.25 -6.08 5.91
C PHE A 16 -9.52 -4.62 5.54
N VAL A 17 -10.60 -4.06 6.12
CA VAL A 17 -10.72 -2.61 6.32
C VAL A 17 -9.49 -2.15 7.11
N LYS A 18 -8.84 -1.10 6.63
CA LYS A 18 -7.69 -0.50 7.33
C LYS A 18 -8.19 0.54 8.32
N GLU A 19 -7.89 0.34 9.59
CA GLU A 19 -8.12 1.29 10.66
C GLU A 19 -6.98 2.31 10.72
N TYR A 20 -7.31 3.54 11.07
CA TYR A 20 -6.31 4.60 11.17
C TYR A 20 -5.64 4.57 12.55
N GLU A 21 -4.31 4.59 12.59
CA GLU A 21 -3.50 4.49 13.81
C GLU A 21 -2.56 5.68 13.97
N CYS A 22 -2.67 6.38 15.09
CA CYS A 22 -1.89 7.59 15.36
C CYS A 22 -0.39 7.30 15.52
N GLU A 23 -0.01 6.14 16.04
CA GLU A 23 1.40 5.75 16.16
C GLU A 23 2.05 5.55 14.79
N LEU A 24 1.30 4.96 13.83
CA LEU A 24 1.75 4.83 12.45
C LEU A 24 1.82 6.18 11.73
N GLU A 25 0.92 7.12 12.04
CA GLU A 25 1.00 8.50 11.54
C GLU A 25 2.25 9.20 12.07
N ALA A 26 2.54 9.09 13.37
CA ALA A 26 3.73 9.68 13.97
C ALA A 26 5.01 9.13 13.34
N ALA A 27 5.09 7.82 13.12
CA ALA A 27 6.20 7.19 12.42
C ALA A 27 6.31 7.69 10.96
N ALA A 28 5.19 7.86 10.26
CA ALA A 28 5.18 8.45 8.91
C ALA A 28 5.66 9.92 8.91
N ASP A 29 5.31 10.70 9.94
CA ASP A 29 5.71 12.11 10.07
C ASP A 29 7.22 12.25 10.30
N GLU A 30 7.81 11.41 11.15
CA GLU A 30 9.26 11.37 11.37
C GLU A 30 10.02 11.19 10.05
N ILE A 31 9.54 10.29 9.20
CA ILE A 31 10.11 10.03 7.88
C ILE A 31 9.92 11.23 6.95
N ALA A 32 8.70 11.76 6.88
CA ALA A 32 8.37 12.87 5.99
C ALA A 32 9.20 14.13 6.31
N ARG A 33 9.53 14.35 7.59
CA ARG A 33 10.40 15.44 8.07
C ARG A 33 11.83 15.37 7.55
N GLY A 34 12.32 14.19 7.19
CA GLY A 34 13.69 14.01 6.69
C GLY A 34 13.95 14.73 5.36
N CYS A 35 12.94 14.95 4.51
CA CYS A 35 13.03 15.69 3.25
C CYS A 35 14.10 15.20 2.23
N GLY A 36 14.74 14.04 2.42
CA GLY A 36 15.78 13.51 1.53
C GLY A 36 15.21 12.86 0.27
N ILE A 37 15.81 13.08 -0.91
CA ILE A 37 15.40 12.46 -2.19
C ILE A 37 16.16 11.16 -2.48
N ASP A 38 17.47 11.14 -2.29
CA ASP A 38 18.28 9.98 -2.67
C ASP A 38 17.91 8.76 -1.82
N GLU A 39 17.55 9.02 -0.56
CA GLU A 39 16.97 8.03 0.36
C GLU A 39 15.62 7.46 -0.13
N VAL A 40 14.85 8.18 -0.95
CA VAL A 40 13.49 7.77 -1.35
C VAL A 40 13.50 6.49 -2.17
N ASN A 41 14.40 6.40 -3.14
CA ASN A 41 14.46 5.22 -4.01
C ASN A 41 14.97 4.01 -3.22
N GLU A 42 16.00 4.19 -2.39
CA GLU A 42 16.52 3.13 -1.53
C GLU A 42 15.46 2.66 -0.53
N ARG A 43 14.74 3.60 0.08
CA ARG A 43 13.65 3.35 1.02
C ARG A 43 12.49 2.62 0.36
N ARG A 44 12.07 3.06 -0.83
CA ARG A 44 11.05 2.38 -1.64
C ARG A 44 11.42 0.91 -1.87
N LEU A 45 12.67 0.61 -2.20
CA LEU A 45 13.12 -0.75 -2.50
C LEU A 45 13.33 -1.63 -1.26
N SER A 46 13.72 -1.04 -0.13
CA SER A 46 14.17 -1.78 1.06
C SER A 46 13.11 -1.90 2.16
N GLN A 47 12.20 -0.93 2.28
CA GLN A 47 11.26 -0.90 3.40
C GLN A 47 10.05 -1.81 3.15
N THR A 48 9.56 -2.44 4.21
CA THR A 48 8.26 -3.09 4.28
C THR A 48 7.30 -2.20 5.06
N GLY A 49 5.99 -2.33 4.83
CA GLY A 49 4.99 -1.59 5.60
C GLY A 49 5.02 -0.07 5.37
N GLU A 50 5.40 0.39 4.18
CA GLU A 50 5.50 1.82 3.88
C GLU A 50 5.21 2.12 2.40
N ASN A 51 4.54 3.23 2.10
CA ASN A 51 4.56 3.87 0.80
C ASN A 51 5.00 5.33 0.94
N LEU A 52 5.70 5.83 -0.06
CA LEU A 52 6.17 7.23 -0.10
C LEU A 52 5.90 7.80 -1.49
N TYR A 53 5.47 9.05 -1.54
CA TYR A 53 5.32 9.82 -2.77
C TYR A 53 5.90 11.22 -2.58
N VAL A 54 6.67 11.68 -3.57
CA VAL A 54 7.27 13.02 -3.57
C VAL A 54 6.70 13.85 -4.69
N PHE A 55 6.11 14.98 -4.35
CA PHE A 55 5.58 15.95 -5.28
C PHE A 55 6.55 17.12 -5.47
N SER A 56 6.83 17.49 -6.71
CA SER A 56 7.54 18.73 -7.02
C SER A 56 6.64 19.95 -6.85
N GLY A 57 7.09 20.96 -6.11
CA GLY A 57 6.36 22.19 -5.76
C GLY A 57 5.58 22.08 -4.44
N GLY A 58 5.60 23.17 -3.64
CA GLY A 58 4.98 23.24 -2.30
C GLY A 58 3.52 23.69 -2.25
N GLY A 59 2.93 24.05 -3.40
CA GLY A 59 1.64 24.72 -3.51
C GLY A 59 0.41 23.83 -3.40
N ARG A 60 0.53 22.50 -3.52
CA ARG A 60 -0.64 21.62 -3.50
C ARG A 60 -1.30 21.55 -2.13
N GLY A 61 -2.63 21.49 -2.14
CA GLY A 61 -3.45 21.25 -0.97
C GLY A 61 -3.36 19.79 -0.50
N ILE A 62 -3.63 19.53 0.78
CA ILE A 62 -3.52 18.19 1.37
C ILE A 62 -4.41 17.15 0.68
N ARG A 63 -5.64 17.52 0.29
CA ARG A 63 -6.57 16.62 -0.43
C ARG A 63 -6.02 16.17 -1.77
N GLU A 64 -5.41 17.09 -2.53
CA GLU A 64 -4.81 16.78 -3.83
C GLU A 64 -3.61 15.84 -3.68
N VAL A 65 -2.76 16.09 -2.69
CA VAL A 65 -1.60 15.25 -2.36
C VAL A 65 -2.04 13.82 -2.03
N ILE A 66 -3.02 13.67 -1.13
CA ILE A 66 -3.54 12.36 -0.72
C ILE A 66 -4.10 11.62 -1.93
N GLN A 67 -5.00 12.25 -2.68
CA GLN A 67 -5.66 11.61 -3.82
C GLN A 67 -4.65 11.17 -4.88
N LYS A 68 -3.75 12.07 -5.30
CA LYS A 68 -2.76 11.76 -6.33
C LYS A 68 -1.77 10.68 -5.91
N ALA A 69 -1.37 10.65 -4.64
CA ALA A 69 -0.46 9.61 -4.16
C ALA A 69 -1.15 8.24 -4.15
N ILE A 70 -2.37 8.16 -3.60
CA ILE A 70 -3.19 6.94 -3.59
C ILE A 70 -3.42 6.44 -5.02
N ASP A 71 -3.80 7.33 -5.94
CA ASP A 71 -4.02 6.98 -7.34
C ASP A 71 -2.74 6.49 -8.01
N ALA A 72 -1.62 7.17 -7.78
CA ALA A 72 -0.34 6.77 -8.37
C ALA A 72 0.10 5.39 -7.88
N TRP A 73 0.04 5.14 -6.56
CA TRP A 73 0.39 3.86 -5.97
C TRP A 73 -0.54 2.74 -6.43
N TRP A 74 -1.86 2.97 -6.44
CA TRP A 74 -2.81 1.95 -6.86
C TRP A 74 -2.66 1.63 -8.35
N ASN A 75 -2.43 2.64 -9.20
CA ASN A 75 -2.41 2.47 -10.65
C ASN A 75 -1.18 1.75 -11.20
N GLU A 76 -0.16 1.50 -10.37
CA GLU A 76 1.01 0.72 -10.78
C GLU A 76 0.62 -0.66 -11.32
N ILE A 77 -0.41 -1.30 -10.75
CA ILE A 77 -0.87 -2.62 -11.18
C ILE A 77 -1.33 -2.65 -12.64
N PHE A 78 -1.91 -1.57 -13.15
CA PHE A 78 -2.42 -1.51 -14.52
C PHE A 78 -1.30 -1.38 -15.56
N THR A 79 -0.12 -0.92 -15.15
CA THR A 79 1.03 -0.72 -16.05
C THR A 79 2.07 -1.83 -15.91
N GLN A 80 2.22 -2.40 -14.70
CA GLN A 80 3.31 -3.33 -14.37
C GLN A 80 2.83 -4.77 -14.17
N GLY A 81 1.60 -4.95 -13.67
CA GLY A 81 1.03 -6.27 -13.36
C GLY A 81 1.72 -6.99 -12.20
N ILE A 82 1.14 -8.12 -11.79
CA ILE A 82 1.74 -9.07 -10.86
C ILE A 82 1.60 -10.49 -11.40
N ASN A 83 2.42 -11.41 -10.88
CA ASN A 83 2.32 -12.81 -11.25
C ASN A 83 0.95 -13.41 -10.91
N ARG A 84 0.53 -14.41 -11.69
CA ARG A 84 -0.76 -15.10 -11.54
C ARG A 84 -0.95 -15.83 -10.20
N LYS A 85 0.12 -16.13 -9.47
CA LYS A 85 0.04 -16.74 -8.14
C LYS A 85 -0.12 -15.71 -7.03
N VAL A 86 -0.18 -14.41 -7.35
CA VAL A 86 -0.29 -13.29 -6.39
C VAL A 86 0.69 -13.41 -5.22
N LEU A 87 1.88 -13.95 -5.51
CA LEU A 87 2.94 -14.25 -4.55
C LEU A 87 4.06 -13.23 -4.65
N PHE A 88 4.48 -12.60 -3.56
CA PHE A 88 5.61 -11.66 -3.57
C PHE A 88 6.94 -12.42 -3.48
N THR A 89 7.44 -12.89 -4.63
CA THR A 89 8.68 -13.67 -4.69
C THR A 89 9.91 -12.79 -4.75
N LYS A 90 11.09 -13.37 -4.47
CA LYS A 90 12.38 -12.71 -4.68
C LYS A 90 12.60 -12.25 -6.13
N TYR A 91 12.07 -12.99 -7.12
CA TYR A 91 12.13 -12.60 -8.53
C TYR A 91 11.35 -11.31 -8.79
N ILE A 92 10.14 -11.22 -8.22
CA ILE A 92 9.31 -10.02 -8.33
C ILE A 92 9.97 -8.88 -7.56
N ALA A 93 10.37 -9.06 -6.31
CA ALA A 93 11.01 -8.00 -5.53
C ALA A 93 12.24 -7.36 -6.19
N LYS A 94 12.92 -8.08 -7.10
CA LYS A 94 14.08 -7.58 -7.86
C LYS A 94 13.76 -6.99 -9.23
N SER A 95 12.53 -7.16 -9.72
CA SER A 95 12.14 -6.65 -11.02
C SER A 95 11.97 -5.13 -10.96
N PRO A 96 12.54 -4.36 -11.90
CA PRO A 96 12.42 -2.90 -11.93
C PRO A 96 10.99 -2.43 -12.22
N SER A 97 10.15 -3.29 -12.80
CA SER A 97 8.74 -3.03 -13.08
C SER A 97 7.83 -3.69 -12.04
N THR A 98 8.22 -3.65 -10.77
CA THR A 98 7.40 -4.23 -9.69
C THR A 98 6.55 -3.15 -9.05
N PRO A 99 5.22 -3.35 -8.96
CA PRO A 99 4.32 -2.34 -8.43
C PRO A 99 4.35 -2.39 -6.90
N LEU A 100 5.47 -2.01 -6.28
CA LEU A 100 5.74 -2.18 -4.85
C LEU A 100 4.70 -1.47 -3.99
N GLU A 101 4.31 -0.26 -4.35
CA GLU A 101 3.38 0.55 -3.59
C GLU A 101 1.95 0.01 -3.71
N PHE A 102 1.56 -0.45 -4.90
CA PHE A 102 0.32 -1.22 -5.04
C PHE A 102 0.34 -2.48 -4.16
N ILE A 103 1.43 -3.26 -4.20
CA ILE A 103 1.54 -4.51 -3.44
C ILE A 103 1.36 -4.26 -1.94
N GLN A 104 1.89 -3.15 -1.43
CA GLN A 104 1.70 -2.77 -0.03
C GLN A 104 0.24 -2.41 0.28
N MET A 105 -0.42 -1.63 -0.59
CA MET A 105 -1.84 -1.28 -0.41
C MET A 105 -2.75 -2.51 -0.46
N ALA A 106 -2.47 -3.39 -1.42
CA ALA A 106 -3.19 -4.64 -1.66
C ALA A 106 -2.74 -5.78 -0.75
N TRP A 107 -1.94 -5.53 0.29
CA TRP A 107 -1.54 -6.58 1.21
C TRP A 107 -2.74 -6.97 2.10
N ALA A 108 -3.25 -8.20 1.93
CA ALA A 108 -4.53 -8.61 2.49
C ALA A 108 -4.57 -8.58 4.02
N THR A 109 -3.47 -8.93 4.68
CA THR A 109 -3.41 -8.99 6.15
C THR A 109 -3.15 -7.62 6.79
N THR A 110 -2.77 -6.60 6.03
CA THR A 110 -2.58 -5.24 6.54
C THR A 110 -3.93 -4.61 6.83
N ASN A 111 -4.17 -4.28 8.08
CA ASN A 111 -5.44 -3.75 8.59
C ASN A 111 -5.28 -2.44 9.38
N LYS A 112 -4.08 -1.85 9.42
CA LYS A 112 -3.80 -0.56 10.03
C LYS A 112 -3.00 0.33 9.08
N ILE A 113 -3.24 1.63 9.15
CA ILE A 113 -2.53 2.63 8.36
C ILE A 113 -2.38 3.95 9.15
N GLY A 114 -1.29 4.66 8.94
CA GLY A 114 -1.15 6.05 9.36
C GLY A 114 -0.31 6.81 8.35
N CYS A 115 -0.66 8.06 8.03
CA CYS A 115 -0.01 8.80 6.96
C CYS A 115 0.30 10.24 7.36
N ALA A 116 1.42 10.76 6.88
CA ALA A 116 1.85 12.12 7.15
C ALA A 116 2.30 12.83 5.88
N ARG A 117 2.13 14.16 5.88
CA ARG A 117 2.61 15.03 4.81
C ARG A 117 3.53 16.11 5.35
N MET A 118 4.75 16.17 4.84
CA MET A 118 5.68 17.26 5.06
C MET A 118 5.82 18.14 3.81
N LYS A 119 5.84 19.47 4.00
CA LYS A 119 6.25 20.42 2.97
C LYS A 119 7.72 20.73 3.17
N CYS A 120 8.54 20.40 2.18
CA CYS A 120 9.96 20.74 2.14
C CYS A 120 10.17 21.85 1.10
N SER A 121 11.36 22.47 1.08
CA SER A 121 11.64 23.55 0.13
C SER A 121 11.39 23.09 -1.31
N GLY A 122 10.35 23.65 -1.94
CA GLY A 122 9.93 23.31 -3.29
C GLY A 122 9.39 21.89 -3.48
N LYS A 123 9.04 21.13 -2.44
CA LYS A 123 8.56 19.73 -2.53
C LYS A 123 7.53 19.39 -1.46
N GLN A 124 6.78 18.31 -1.66
CA GLN A 124 5.93 17.74 -0.61
C GLN A 124 6.12 16.23 -0.56
N PHE A 125 6.36 15.71 0.64
CA PHE A 125 6.52 14.29 0.92
C PHE A 125 5.21 13.81 1.52
N PHE A 126 4.71 12.69 1.02
CA PHE A 126 3.55 12.00 1.58
C PHE A 126 3.93 10.55 1.86
N VAL A 127 3.93 10.18 3.13
CA VAL A 127 4.34 8.87 3.63
C VAL A 127 3.12 8.21 4.25
N CYS A 128 2.92 6.92 4.00
CA CYS A 128 2.00 6.08 4.75
C CYS A 128 2.74 4.88 5.32
N LYS A 129 2.51 4.58 6.59
CA LYS A 129 2.95 3.36 7.27
C LYS A 129 1.78 2.39 7.41
N TYR A 130 2.10 1.10 7.37
CA TYR A 130 1.13 0.02 7.30
C TYR A 130 1.48 -1.07 8.30
N GLU A 131 0.46 -1.59 9.01
CA GLU A 131 0.62 -2.70 9.93
C GLU A 131 -0.54 -3.70 9.82
N PRO A 132 -0.29 -5.02 9.99
CA PRO A 132 1.01 -5.68 9.80
C PRO A 132 1.65 -5.30 8.47
N GLU A 133 2.98 -5.32 8.42
CA GLU A 133 3.72 -4.92 7.24
C GLU A 133 3.39 -5.79 6.02
N GLY A 134 3.44 -5.18 4.84
CA GLY A 134 3.33 -5.90 3.58
C GLY A 134 4.70 -6.17 2.96
N ARG A 135 4.69 -6.63 1.71
CA ARG A 135 5.93 -6.88 0.93
C ARG A 135 6.87 -7.90 1.59
N ILE A 136 6.31 -8.85 2.34
CA ILE A 136 7.08 -9.94 2.93
C ILE A 136 7.39 -10.98 1.86
N LEU A 137 8.68 -11.30 1.68
CA LEU A 137 9.11 -12.28 0.68
C LEU A 137 8.46 -13.65 0.88
N ASN A 138 8.11 -14.28 -0.24
CA ASN A 138 7.48 -15.59 -0.32
C ASN A 138 6.13 -15.69 0.41
N LYS A 139 5.47 -14.55 0.66
CA LYS A 139 4.08 -14.50 1.15
C LYS A 139 3.13 -14.05 0.05
N PRO A 140 1.88 -14.55 0.04
CA PRO A 140 0.88 -14.08 -0.89
C PRO A 140 0.52 -12.62 -0.56
N ILE A 141 0.37 -11.79 -1.59
CA ILE A 141 -0.13 -10.42 -1.49
C ILE A 141 -1.58 -10.48 -0.98
N TYR A 142 -2.36 -11.35 -1.61
CA TYR A 142 -3.68 -11.79 -1.19
C TYR A 142 -3.89 -13.23 -1.67
N ARG A 143 -4.86 -13.95 -1.07
CA ARG A 143 -5.26 -15.29 -1.55
C ARG A 143 -6.39 -15.16 -2.57
N PHE A 144 -6.64 -16.18 -3.38
CA PHE A 144 -7.86 -16.24 -4.19
C PHE A 144 -9.02 -16.77 -3.36
N GLY A 145 -10.22 -16.26 -3.61
CA GLY A 145 -11.44 -16.68 -2.95
C GLY A 145 -12.57 -15.68 -3.19
N ASP A 146 -13.77 -16.08 -2.79
CA ASP A 146 -14.92 -15.17 -2.75
C ASP A 146 -14.69 -14.09 -1.68
N PRO A 147 -15.25 -12.88 -1.87
CA PRO A 147 -15.24 -11.87 -0.83
C PRO A 147 -15.71 -12.45 0.49
N CYS A 148 -15.05 -12.07 1.58
CA CYS A 148 -15.41 -12.48 2.93
C CYS A 148 -15.32 -13.97 3.32
N SER A 149 -14.98 -14.85 2.38
CA SER A 149 -14.85 -16.30 2.64
C SER A 149 -13.82 -16.70 3.71
N LEU A 150 -12.91 -15.81 4.09
CA LEU A 150 -11.90 -16.01 5.13
C LEU A 150 -12.04 -15.03 6.31
N CYS A 151 -13.10 -14.22 6.33
CA CYS A 151 -13.35 -13.26 7.40
C CYS A 151 -14.16 -13.92 8.52
N GLN A 152 -13.88 -13.55 9.77
CA GLN A 152 -14.79 -13.87 10.88
C GLN A 152 -15.95 -12.86 10.98
N LYS A 153 -15.69 -11.59 10.65
CA LYS A 153 -16.70 -10.53 10.51
C LYS A 153 -16.45 -9.82 9.17
N CYS A 154 -17.51 -9.54 8.44
CA CYS A 154 -17.46 -8.98 7.10
C CYS A 154 -18.42 -7.80 6.94
N ASP A 155 -17.98 -6.77 6.22
CA ASP A 155 -18.86 -5.84 5.53
C ASP A 155 -19.17 -6.39 4.14
N GLU A 156 -20.33 -7.02 4.00
CA GLU A 156 -20.77 -7.68 2.76
C GLU A 156 -20.93 -6.71 1.58
N LYS A 157 -21.21 -5.44 1.87
CA LYS A 157 -21.37 -4.42 0.82
C LYS A 157 -20.02 -4.07 0.20
N LEU A 158 -18.98 -4.05 1.02
CA LEU A 158 -17.61 -3.74 0.59
C LEU A 158 -16.81 -5.00 0.21
N GLY A 159 -17.22 -6.18 0.67
CA GLY A 159 -16.47 -7.43 0.54
C GLY A 159 -15.18 -7.42 1.37
N LEU A 160 -15.18 -6.71 2.51
CA LEU A 160 -14.01 -6.50 3.36
C LEU A 160 -14.21 -7.12 4.75
N CYS A 161 -13.16 -7.73 5.29
CA CYS A 161 -13.10 -8.15 6.68
C CYS A 161 -13.07 -6.94 7.61
N LEU A 162 -13.81 -7.04 8.70
CA LEU A 162 -13.71 -6.10 9.82
C LEU A 162 -12.62 -6.59 10.77
N ALA A 163 -11.85 -5.65 11.32
CA ALA A 163 -10.86 -5.97 12.34
C ALA A 163 -11.57 -6.55 13.58
N GLN A 164 -10.88 -7.48 14.23
CA GLN A 164 -11.33 -8.04 15.50
C GLN A 164 -10.88 -7.09 16.61
N ASN A 165 -11.84 -6.48 17.31
CA ASN A 165 -11.53 -5.87 18.61
C ASN A 165 -10.97 -6.99 19.49
N LYS A 166 -9.70 -6.87 19.89
CA LYS A 166 -9.18 -7.69 20.98
C LYS A 166 -9.79 -7.13 22.27
N ASP A 167 -11.03 -7.50 22.56
CA ASP A 167 -11.54 -7.43 23.92
C ASP A 167 -10.88 -8.58 24.69
N ASN A 168 -9.84 -8.26 25.46
CA ASN A 168 -9.39 -8.97 26.66
C ASN A 168 -8.30 -8.15 27.37
#